data_AF-A0A812IZY6-F1
#
_entry.id   AF-A0A812IZY6-F1
#
_cell.length_a   1.000
_cell.length_b   1.000
_cell.length_c   1.000
_cell.angle_alpha   90.00
_cell.angle_beta   90.00
_cell.angle_gamma   90.00
#
_symmetry.space_group_name_H-M   'P 1'
#
loop_
_entity.id
_entity.type
_entity.pdbx_description
1 polymer ?
#
loop_
_entity_poly.entity_id
_entity_poly.type
_entity_poly.pdbx_seq_one_letter_code
_entity_poly.pdbx_strand_id
1 'polypeptide(L)'
;MRMNLHLASVNAPTKAVATRISSILKDLRQRRNMMETATARHQLPEWMMFTSLPVLPPDLRLRSNSPEDIEEFPDDMNIMYKDILSAGRLFQVALAERAPAGLLRYRKFMLQMAVDCLIDNGRINPAKTKSSGDPLESVAKRLKGKQGRMRKNMLGKRVDYSARTVIVVEPKLKLDECGLPFEIAKEMYMPFLMRELKEK
;
A
#
# COMPACT_ATOMS: atom_id res chain seq x y z
N MET A 1 -33.67 -64.25 33.68
CA MET A 1 -34.30 -63.07 33.03
C MET A 1 -33.25 -61.96 32.95
N ARG A 2 -32.41 -61.96 31.90
CA ARG A 2 -31.35 -60.96 31.69
C ARG A 2 -31.94 -59.80 30.89
N MET A 3 -32.13 -58.64 31.54
CA MET A 3 -32.50 -57.40 30.83
C MET A 3 -31.27 -56.90 30.07
N ASN A 4 -31.24 -57.18 28.76
CA ASN A 4 -30.38 -56.45 27.83
C ASN A 4 -30.94 -55.04 27.70
N LEU A 5 -30.44 -54.09 28.49
CA LEU A 5 -30.57 -52.69 28.13
C LEU A 5 -29.65 -52.45 26.94
N HIS A 6 -30.26 -52.29 25.77
CA HIS A 6 -29.64 -51.70 24.60
C HIS A 6 -29.01 -50.35 24.98
N LEU A 7 -27.70 -50.33 25.20
CA LEU A 7 -26.85 -49.17 24.96
C LEU A 7 -26.79 -48.95 23.44
N ALA A 8 -27.93 -48.64 22.84
CA ALA A 8 -28.00 -48.14 21.49
C ALA A 8 -27.41 -46.72 21.53
N SER A 9 -26.17 -46.60 21.05
CA SER A 9 -25.75 -45.48 20.20
C SER A 9 -26.20 -44.11 20.70
N VAL A 10 -25.53 -43.57 21.72
CA VAL A 10 -25.52 -42.12 21.92
C VAL A 10 -24.71 -41.54 20.76
N ASN A 11 -25.47 -41.08 19.77
CA ASN A 11 -25.08 -40.56 18.47
C ASN A 11 -23.70 -39.90 18.44
N ALA A 12 -22.75 -40.54 17.75
CA ALA A 12 -21.58 -39.83 17.25
C ALA A 12 -22.07 -38.60 16.45
N PRO A 13 -21.48 -37.40 16.65
CA PRO A 13 -21.90 -36.22 15.92
C PRO A 13 -21.82 -36.53 14.43
N THR A 14 -22.94 -36.37 13.72
CA THR A 14 -23.02 -36.51 12.27
C THR A 14 -21.89 -35.69 11.65
N LYS A 15 -21.23 -36.19 10.60
CA LYS A 15 -20.05 -35.52 9.99
C LYS A 15 -20.27 -34.01 9.78
N ALA A 16 -21.48 -33.58 9.42
CA ALA A 16 -21.86 -32.17 9.27
C ALA A 16 -21.74 -31.32 10.56
N VAL A 17 -22.08 -31.90 11.72
CA VAL A 17 -21.96 -31.23 13.03
C VAL A 17 -20.49 -31.05 13.41
N ALA A 18 -19.67 -32.07 13.16
CA ALA A 18 -18.23 -32.00 13.42
C ALA A 18 -17.54 -30.90 12.56
N THR A 19 -17.92 -30.76 11.29
CA THR A 19 -17.39 -29.69 10.41
C THR A 19 -17.81 -28.29 10.85
N ARG A 20 -19.03 -28.16 11.40
CA ARG A 20 -19.52 -26.86 11.92
C ARG A 20 -18.84 -26.47 13.22
N ILE A 21 -18.56 -27.44 14.10
CA ILE A 21 -17.80 -27.22 15.32
C ILE A 21 -16.36 -26.80 14.98
N SER A 22 -15.72 -27.44 14.00
CA SER A 22 -14.34 -27.10 13.62
C SER A 22 -14.23 -25.71 12.99
N SER A 23 -15.21 -25.26 12.19
CA SER A 23 -15.24 -23.90 11.65
C SER A 23 -15.42 -22.86 12.77
N ILE A 24 -16.34 -23.09 13.72
CA ILE A 24 -16.54 -22.21 14.88
C ILE A 24 -15.26 -22.13 15.73
N LEU A 25 -14.62 -23.26 16.01
CA LEU A 25 -13.36 -23.29 16.76
C LEU A 25 -12.23 -22.54 16.04
N LYS A 26 -12.18 -22.59 14.71
CA LYS A 26 -11.23 -21.83 13.90
C LYS A 26 -11.47 -20.32 14.03
N ASP A 27 -12.73 -19.89 13.94
CA ASP A 27 -13.11 -18.47 14.08
C ASP A 27 -12.82 -17.95 15.49
N LEU A 28 -13.16 -18.72 16.52
CA LEU A 28 -12.86 -18.38 17.91
C LEU A 28 -11.35 -18.28 18.15
N ARG A 29 -10.56 -19.21 17.59
CA ARG A 29 -9.09 -19.16 17.69
C ARG A 29 -8.53 -17.92 17.02
N GLN A 30 -9.03 -17.53 15.85
CA GLN A 30 -8.61 -16.31 15.15
C GLN A 30 -8.92 -15.05 15.98
N ARG A 31 -10.15 -14.94 16.51
CA ARG A 31 -10.56 -13.82 17.37
C ARG A 31 -9.72 -13.74 18.64
N ARG A 32 -9.49 -14.88 19.31
CA ARG A 32 -8.66 -14.95 20.50
C ARG A 32 -7.23 -14.46 20.21
N ASN A 33 -6.62 -14.96 19.13
CA ASN A 33 -5.27 -14.54 18.75
C ASN A 33 -5.21 -13.03 18.46
N MET A 34 -6.21 -12.45 17.78
CA MET A 34 -6.28 -11.00 17.55
C MET A 34 -6.35 -10.23 18.88
N MET A 35 -7.20 -10.64 19.81
CA MET A 35 -7.34 -10.00 21.13
C MET A 35 -6.06 -10.12 21.96
N GLU A 36 -5.43 -11.30 21.99
CA GLU A 36 -4.16 -11.53 22.69
C GLU A 36 -3.05 -10.61 22.15
N THR A 37 -2.92 -10.51 20.82
CA THR A 37 -1.91 -9.62 20.20
C THR A 37 -2.18 -8.14 20.44
N ALA A 38 -3.45 -7.71 20.42
CA ALA A 38 -3.82 -6.33 20.70
C ALA A 38 -3.50 -5.96 22.14
N THR A 39 -3.81 -6.86 23.09
CA THR A 39 -3.54 -6.68 24.52
C THR A 39 -2.04 -6.63 24.79
N ALA A 40 -1.27 -7.55 24.21
CA ALA A 40 0.18 -7.61 24.35
C ALA A 40 0.90 -6.37 23.78
N ARG A 41 0.31 -5.70 22.77
CA ARG A 41 0.85 -4.49 22.16
C ARG A 41 0.20 -3.19 22.67
N HIS A 42 -0.65 -3.27 23.70
CA HIS A 42 -1.43 -2.15 24.22
C HIS A 42 -2.19 -1.36 23.13
N GLN A 43 -2.69 -2.07 22.10
CA GLN A 43 -3.44 -1.47 21.01
C GLN A 43 -4.93 -1.43 21.35
N LEU A 44 -5.50 -0.23 21.33
CA LEU A 44 -6.93 -0.03 21.55
C LEU A 44 -7.71 -0.20 20.23
N PRO A 45 -8.85 -0.90 20.22
CA PRO A 45 -9.67 -1.07 19.01
C PRO A 45 -10.15 0.25 18.40
N GLU A 46 -10.29 1.29 19.22
CA GLU A 46 -10.69 2.63 18.79
C GLU A 46 -9.71 3.25 17.76
N TRP A 47 -8.43 2.85 17.77
CA TRP A 47 -7.44 3.33 16.80
C TRP A 47 -7.67 2.81 15.38
N MET A 48 -8.52 1.79 15.20
CA MET A 48 -8.93 1.33 13.87
C MET A 48 -9.97 2.26 13.22
N MET A 49 -10.57 3.17 14.00
CA MET A 49 -11.51 4.17 13.51
C MET A 49 -10.81 5.52 13.40
N PHE A 50 -10.68 6.03 12.18
CA PHE A 50 -10.05 7.33 11.95
C PHE A 50 -10.97 8.48 12.39
N THR A 51 -10.51 9.29 13.35
CA THR A 51 -11.11 10.58 13.71
C THR A 51 -10.46 11.73 12.93
N SER A 52 -9.15 11.64 12.72
CA SER A 52 -8.35 12.56 11.92
C SER A 52 -7.56 11.77 10.89
N LEU A 53 -7.60 12.21 9.64
CA LEU A 53 -6.91 11.56 8.53
C LEU A 53 -5.58 12.28 8.27
N PRO A 54 -4.42 11.61 8.38
CA PRO A 54 -3.15 12.23 8.08
C PRO A 54 -3.03 12.54 6.58
N VAL A 55 -2.51 13.74 6.28
CA VAL A 55 -2.23 14.19 4.92
C VAL A 55 -0.74 14.06 4.65
N LEU A 56 -0.37 13.49 3.50
CA LEU A 56 1.02 13.39 3.10
C LEU A 56 1.63 14.79 2.87
N PRO A 57 2.90 14.99 3.28
CA PRO A 57 3.65 16.21 2.95
C PRO A 57 3.60 16.53 1.45
N PRO A 58 3.57 17.82 1.05
CA PRO A 58 3.46 18.23 -0.34
C PRO A 58 4.54 17.62 -1.26
N ASP A 59 5.76 17.45 -0.75
CA ASP A 59 6.89 16.90 -1.50
C ASP A 59 6.71 15.42 -1.89
N LEU A 60 5.81 14.68 -1.22
CA LEU A 60 5.52 13.28 -1.56
C LEU A 60 4.33 13.14 -2.52
N ARG A 61 3.60 14.23 -2.76
CA ARG A 61 2.39 14.31 -3.62
C ARG A 61 2.58 15.34 -4.74
N LEU A 62 3.80 15.37 -5.27
CA LEU A 62 4.28 16.31 -6.29
C LEU A 62 3.32 16.36 -7.47
N ARG A 63 3.00 17.59 -7.89
CA ARG A 63 2.45 17.81 -9.22
C ARG A 63 3.58 17.58 -10.22
N SER A 64 3.27 16.91 -11.32
CA SER A 64 4.24 16.80 -12.40
C SER A 64 4.38 18.18 -13.02
N ASN A 65 5.44 18.91 -12.65
CA ASN A 65 5.83 20.15 -13.31
C ASN A 65 6.79 19.82 -14.45
N SER A 66 6.44 18.85 -15.31
CA SER A 66 7.20 18.59 -16.53
C SER A 66 7.17 19.89 -17.34
N PRO A 67 8.32 20.51 -17.68
CA PRO A 67 8.36 21.79 -18.39
C PRO A 67 7.71 21.74 -19.79
N GLU A 68 7.45 20.54 -20.29
CA GLU A 68 6.93 20.25 -21.63
C GLU A 68 5.39 20.18 -21.68
N ASP A 69 4.73 19.95 -20.54
CA ASP A 69 3.28 19.82 -20.47
C ASP A 69 2.67 21.15 -19.99
N ILE A 70 1.93 21.82 -20.88
CA ILE A 70 1.19 23.08 -20.59
C ILE A 70 0.10 22.84 -19.52
N GLU A 71 -0.23 21.59 -19.21
CA GLU A 71 -1.27 21.20 -18.25
C GLU A 71 -0.65 20.53 -17.01
N GLU A 72 -0.82 21.16 -15.84
CA GLU A 72 -0.43 20.57 -14.56
C GLU A 72 -1.26 19.31 -14.28
N PHE A 73 -0.69 18.12 -14.47
CA PHE A 73 -1.36 16.88 -14.03
C PHE A 73 -1.27 16.76 -12.50
N PRO A 74 -2.40 16.85 -11.77
CA PRO A 74 -2.38 16.67 -10.33
C PRO A 74 -2.10 15.20 -9.98
N ASP A 75 -1.31 14.99 -8.94
CA ASP A 75 -1.12 13.63 -8.40
C ASP A 75 -2.47 12.96 -8.06
N ASP A 76 -2.60 11.66 -8.30
CA ASP A 76 -3.82 10.89 -8.06
C ASP A 76 -4.31 11.04 -6.61
N MET A 77 -3.36 11.11 -5.67
CA MET A 77 -3.61 11.34 -4.26
C MET A 77 -4.29 12.69 -4.00
N ASN A 78 -3.93 13.74 -4.74
CA ASN A 78 -4.53 15.06 -4.59
C ASN A 78 -6.00 15.06 -5.05
N ILE A 79 -6.32 14.29 -6.10
CA ILE A 79 -7.71 14.09 -6.56
C ILE A 79 -8.53 13.42 -5.44
N MET A 80 -8.01 12.34 -4.84
CA MET A 80 -8.69 11.66 -3.74
C MET A 80 -8.85 12.53 -2.49
N TYR A 81 -7.82 13.32 -2.13
CA TYR A 81 -7.93 14.26 -1.00
C TYR A 81 -8.98 15.35 -1.26
N LYS A 82 -9.08 15.87 -2.49
CA LYS A 82 -10.14 16.83 -2.87
C LYS A 82 -11.53 16.21 -2.71
N ASP A 83 -11.70 14.95 -3.08
CA ASP A 83 -12.97 14.23 -2.92
C ASP A 83 -13.37 14.09 -1.45
N ILE A 84 -12.41 13.75 -0.58
CA ILE A 84 -12.64 13.64 0.87
C ILE A 84 -13.04 15.00 1.45
N LEU A 85 -12.30 16.06 1.11
CA LEU A 85 -12.60 17.41 1.60
C LEU A 85 -13.99 17.88 1.14
N SER A 86 -14.35 17.59 -0.10
CA SER A 86 -15.66 17.94 -0.67
C SER A 86 -16.79 17.16 0.02
N ALA A 87 -16.63 15.85 0.19
CA ALA A 87 -17.59 15.02 0.92
C ALA A 87 -17.73 15.44 2.39
N GLY A 88 -16.62 15.78 3.04
CA GLY A 88 -16.60 16.26 4.42
C GLY A 88 -17.33 17.59 4.59
N ARG A 89 -17.07 18.56 3.70
CA ARG A 89 -17.78 19.84 3.69
C ARG A 89 -19.28 19.65 3.50
N LEU A 90 -19.68 18.80 2.56
CA LEU A 90 -21.10 18.50 2.31
C LEU A 90 -21.78 17.82 3.51
N PHE A 91 -21.06 16.96 4.23
CA PHE A 91 -21.56 16.36 5.48
C PHE A 91 -21.72 17.40 6.60
N GLN A 92 -20.75 18.31 6.75
CA GLN A 92 -20.82 19.39 7.75
C GLN A 92 -22.00 20.33 7.49
N VAL A 93 -22.22 20.73 6.23
CA VAL A 93 -23.37 21.56 5.84
C VAL A 93 -24.69 20.85 6.16
N ALA A 94 -24.83 19.57 5.78
CA ALA A 94 -26.03 18.80 6.07
C ALA A 94 -26.31 18.65 7.57
N LEU A 95 -25.26 18.58 8.40
CA LEU A 95 -25.38 18.55 9.85
C LEU A 95 -25.84 19.89 10.42
N ALA A 96 -25.31 21.01 9.90
CA ALA A 96 -25.68 22.37 10.30
C ALA A 96 -27.14 22.67 9.97
N GLU A 97 -27.62 22.23 8.80
CA GLU A 97 -29.00 22.40 8.35
C GLU A 97 -29.99 21.42 9.01
N ARG A 98 -29.52 20.52 9.89
CA ARG A 98 -30.33 19.45 10.50
C ARG A 98 -31.13 18.65 9.47
N ALA A 99 -30.45 18.27 8.39
CA ALA A 99 -31.01 17.46 7.33
C ALA A 99 -31.64 16.15 7.87
N PRO A 100 -32.65 15.58 7.18
CA PRO A 100 -33.29 14.35 7.61
C PRO A 100 -32.29 13.19 7.72
N ALA A 101 -32.58 12.24 8.61
CA ALA A 101 -31.68 11.13 8.95
C ALA A 101 -31.22 10.31 7.73
N GLY A 102 -32.07 10.14 6.71
CA GLY A 102 -31.71 9.45 5.46
C GLY A 102 -30.58 10.15 4.71
N LEU A 103 -30.65 11.48 4.56
CA LEU A 103 -29.64 12.27 3.88
C LEU A 103 -28.32 12.29 4.68
N LEU A 104 -28.39 12.41 6.02
CA LEU A 104 -27.20 12.34 6.87
C LEU A 104 -26.48 10.99 6.75
N ARG A 105 -27.21 9.88 6.72
CA ARG A 105 -26.62 8.54 6.50
C ARG A 105 -25.96 8.43 5.14
N TYR A 106 -26.61 8.92 4.09
CA TYR A 106 -26.05 8.93 2.75
C TYR A 106 -24.77 9.78 2.67
N ARG A 107 -24.76 10.98 3.25
CA ARG A 107 -23.56 11.84 3.28
C ARG A 107 -22.42 11.20 4.06
N LYS A 108 -22.71 10.57 5.20
CA LYS A 108 -21.72 9.80 5.98
C LYS A 108 -21.15 8.64 5.16
N PHE A 109 -22.00 7.91 4.43
CA PHE A 109 -21.56 6.85 3.53
C PHE A 109 -20.62 7.40 2.43
N MET A 110 -20.99 8.51 1.77
CA MET A 110 -20.15 9.12 0.73
C MET A 110 -18.78 9.57 1.27
N LEU A 111 -18.72 10.11 2.49
CA LEU A 111 -17.46 10.44 3.15
C LEU A 111 -16.62 9.18 3.40
N GLN A 112 -17.24 8.10 3.89
CA GLN A 112 -16.55 6.82 4.08
C GLN A 112 -16.01 6.27 2.75
N MET A 113 -16.78 6.32 1.67
CA MET A 113 -16.36 5.89 0.34
C MET A 113 -15.15 6.69 -0.17
N ALA A 114 -15.10 7.98 0.10
CA ALA A 114 -13.96 8.82 -0.27
C ALA A 114 -12.69 8.43 0.51
N VAL A 115 -12.82 8.16 1.81
CA VAL A 115 -11.71 7.69 2.66
C VAL A 115 -11.24 6.29 2.25
N ASP A 116 -12.17 5.37 1.97
CA ASP A 116 -11.84 4.02 1.53
C ASP A 116 -11.08 4.02 0.20
N CYS A 117 -11.48 4.90 -0.73
CA CYS A 117 -10.78 5.08 -2.00
C CYS A 117 -9.33 5.54 -1.81
N LEU A 118 -9.08 6.45 -0.86
CA LEU A 118 -7.74 6.93 -0.55
C LEU A 118 -6.84 5.81 -0.01
N ILE A 119 -7.37 5.01 0.91
CA ILE A 119 -6.61 3.94 1.57
C ILE A 119 -6.38 2.78 0.60
N ASP A 120 -7.44 2.23 0.01
CA ASP A 120 -7.40 1.04 -0.84
C ASP A 120 -8.51 1.08 -1.92
N ASN A 121 -8.29 1.91 -2.95
CA ASN A 121 -9.17 2.01 -4.13
C ASN A 121 -9.42 0.65 -4.79
N GLY A 122 -10.69 0.29 -4.99
CA GLY A 122 -11.08 -0.96 -5.64
C GLY A 122 -11.24 -2.17 -4.72
N ARG A 123 -11.02 -2.04 -3.40
CA ARG A 123 -11.13 -3.17 -2.45
C ARG A 123 -12.58 -3.58 -2.18
N ILE A 124 -13.42 -2.61 -1.84
CA ILE A 124 -14.83 -2.82 -1.44
C ILE A 124 -15.77 -2.38 -2.56
N ASN A 125 -15.46 -1.25 -3.19
CA ASN A 125 -16.28 -0.63 -4.22
C ASN A 125 -15.53 -0.62 -5.55
N PRO A 126 -16.24 -0.45 -6.69
CA PRO A 126 -15.60 -0.26 -7.98
C PRO A 126 -14.52 0.81 -7.92
N ALA A 127 -13.38 0.53 -8.55
CA ALA A 127 -12.24 1.45 -8.52
C ALA A 127 -12.61 2.76 -9.19
N LYS A 128 -12.33 3.89 -8.54
CA LYS A 128 -12.40 5.19 -9.20
C LYS A 128 -11.30 5.29 -10.26
N THR A 129 -11.69 5.72 -11.44
CA THR A 129 -10.81 5.85 -12.61
C THR A 129 -10.54 7.31 -12.94
N LYS A 130 -9.41 7.55 -13.61
CA LYS A 130 -9.04 8.82 -14.24
C LYS A 130 -9.89 9.04 -15.48
N SER A 131 -9.80 10.25 -16.05
CA SER A 131 -10.33 10.54 -17.39
C SER A 131 -9.81 9.57 -18.47
N SER A 132 -8.56 9.12 -18.33
CA SER A 132 -7.93 8.12 -19.20
C SER A 132 -8.45 6.67 -19.02
N GLY A 133 -9.37 6.42 -18.08
CA GLY A 133 -9.89 5.08 -17.77
C GLY A 133 -9.05 4.28 -16.78
N ASP A 134 -7.80 4.67 -16.51
CA ASP A 134 -6.95 4.01 -15.53
C ASP A 134 -7.43 4.22 -14.09
N PRO A 135 -7.38 3.20 -13.21
CA PRO A 135 -7.74 3.36 -11.81
C PRO A 135 -6.75 4.28 -11.08
N LEU A 136 -7.27 5.20 -10.28
CA LEU A 136 -6.48 6.10 -9.43
C LEU A 136 -5.61 5.30 -8.45
N GLU A 137 -4.36 5.72 -8.26
CA GLU A 137 -3.41 5.05 -7.37
C GLU A 137 -3.63 5.40 -5.89
N SER A 138 -4.07 4.41 -5.09
CA SER A 138 -4.29 4.55 -3.64
C SER A 138 -2.99 4.43 -2.84
N VAL A 139 -3.04 4.80 -1.55
CA VAL A 139 -1.91 4.65 -0.62
C VAL A 139 -1.46 3.18 -0.54
N ALA A 140 -2.39 2.23 -0.48
CA ALA A 140 -2.05 0.81 -0.47
C ALA A 140 -1.33 0.37 -1.75
N LYS A 141 -1.77 0.86 -2.93
CA LYS A 141 -1.14 0.54 -4.22
C LYS A 141 0.26 1.14 -4.34
N ARG A 142 0.49 2.33 -3.75
CA ARG A 142 1.83 2.93 -3.66
C ARG A 142 2.79 2.10 -2.81
N LEU A 143 2.30 1.44 -1.77
CA LEU A 143 3.15 0.65 -0.88
C LEU A 143 3.39 -0.78 -1.41
N LYS A 144 2.36 -1.40 -2.00
CA LYS A 144 2.36 -2.81 -2.40
C LYS A 144 2.67 -3.01 -3.89
N GLY A 145 3.04 -4.24 -4.25
CA GLY A 145 3.25 -4.64 -5.65
C GLY A 145 4.66 -4.37 -6.19
N LYS A 146 4.89 -4.73 -7.46
CA LYS A 146 6.21 -4.65 -8.13
C LYS A 146 6.68 -3.20 -8.29
N GLN A 147 5.76 -2.30 -8.61
CA GLN A 147 6.02 -0.86 -8.74
C GLN A 147 5.85 -0.10 -7.41
N GLY A 148 5.42 -0.78 -6.35
CA GLY A 148 5.27 -0.17 -5.02
C GLY A 148 6.62 0.23 -4.42
N ARG A 149 6.58 1.18 -3.48
CA ARG A 149 7.75 1.80 -2.84
C ARG A 149 8.72 0.79 -2.24
N MET A 150 8.24 -0.25 -1.59
CA MET A 150 9.10 -1.27 -0.97
C MET A 150 9.98 -1.97 -2.00
N ARG A 151 9.39 -2.45 -3.11
CA ARG A 151 10.14 -3.21 -4.12
C ARG A 151 10.92 -2.34 -5.08
N LYS A 152 10.39 -1.16 -5.41
CA LYS A 152 11.00 -0.25 -6.38
C LYS A 152 12.13 0.59 -5.79
N ASN A 153 11.97 1.06 -4.55
CA ASN A 153 12.87 2.07 -3.97
C ASN A 153 13.64 1.58 -2.75
N MET A 154 13.16 0.56 -2.03
CA MET A 154 13.84 0.06 -0.82
C MET A 154 14.69 -1.19 -1.07
N LEU A 155 14.25 -2.13 -1.91
CA LEU A 155 15.02 -3.36 -2.18
C LEU A 155 16.18 -3.19 -3.17
N GLY A 156 16.10 -2.18 -4.04
CA GLY A 156 17.16 -1.85 -4.98
C GLY A 156 17.08 -0.38 -5.32
N LYS A 157 18.21 0.33 -5.21
CA LYS A 157 18.31 1.74 -5.58
C LYS A 157 19.25 1.88 -6.76
N ARG A 158 19.06 2.98 -7.49
CA ARG A 158 20.07 3.43 -8.43
C ARG A 158 21.25 3.98 -7.63
N VAL A 159 22.45 3.66 -8.09
CA VAL A 159 23.70 4.04 -7.45
C VAL A 159 24.48 4.94 -8.41
N ASP A 160 25.02 6.02 -7.86
CA ASP A 160 25.96 6.86 -8.57
C ASP A 160 27.29 6.13 -8.77
N TYR A 161 28.13 6.62 -9.69
CA TYR A 161 29.40 5.97 -10.06
C TYR A 161 29.22 4.52 -10.52
N SER A 162 28.17 4.25 -11.29
CA SER A 162 27.92 2.95 -11.91
C SER A 162 27.81 3.08 -13.43
N ALA A 163 28.34 2.09 -14.14
CA ALA A 163 28.27 2.00 -15.59
C ALA A 163 27.93 0.58 -16.02
N ARG A 164 27.42 0.43 -17.23
CA ARG A 164 27.15 -0.87 -17.86
C ARG A 164 27.67 -0.84 -19.29
N THR A 165 28.39 -1.88 -19.68
CA THR A 165 28.92 -2.06 -21.03
C THR A 165 28.90 -3.54 -21.41
N VAL A 166 29.12 -3.82 -22.69
CA VAL A 166 29.25 -5.18 -23.22
C VAL A 166 30.61 -5.74 -22.83
N ILE A 167 30.63 -7.00 -22.40
CA ILE A 167 31.87 -7.73 -22.09
C ILE A 167 32.47 -8.34 -23.36
N VAL A 168 33.78 -8.21 -23.53
CA VAL A 168 34.55 -8.79 -24.63
C VAL A 168 35.71 -9.58 -24.04
N VAL A 169 36.03 -10.74 -24.64
CA VAL A 169 37.11 -11.61 -24.16
C VAL A 169 38.46 -11.02 -24.55
N GLU A 170 39.34 -10.81 -23.56
CA GLU A 170 40.72 -10.37 -23.76
C GLU A 170 41.68 -11.40 -23.12
N PRO A 171 42.33 -12.27 -23.92
CA PRO A 171 43.17 -13.36 -23.40
C PRO A 171 44.47 -12.90 -22.71
N LYS A 172 44.87 -11.64 -22.87
CA LYS A 172 46.15 -11.11 -22.36
C LYS A 172 46.08 -10.61 -20.92
N LEU A 173 44.88 -10.39 -20.39
CA LEU A 173 44.68 -9.88 -19.02
C LEU A 173 44.94 -10.97 -17.98
N LYS A 174 45.48 -10.58 -16.83
CA LYS A 174 45.60 -11.48 -15.67
C LYS A 174 44.26 -11.68 -14.98
N LEU A 175 44.20 -12.65 -14.05
CA LEU A 175 42.99 -12.99 -13.29
C LEU A 175 42.46 -11.84 -12.40
N ASP A 176 43.34 -10.92 -12.00
CA ASP A 176 43.06 -9.77 -11.14
C ASP A 176 42.81 -8.47 -11.93
N GLU A 177 42.92 -8.51 -13.25
CA GLU A 177 42.80 -7.33 -14.12
C GLU A 177 41.50 -7.37 -14.94
N CYS A 178 40.96 -6.18 -15.26
CA CYS A 178 39.86 -6.04 -16.20
C CYS A 178 40.08 -4.84 -17.13
N GLY A 179 39.63 -4.98 -18.39
CA GLY A 179 39.66 -3.90 -19.37
C GLY A 179 38.49 -2.94 -19.18
N LEU A 180 38.77 -1.68 -18.89
CA LEU A 180 37.77 -0.61 -18.77
C LEU A 180 37.93 0.39 -19.92
N PRO A 181 36.87 0.69 -20.69
CA PRO A 181 36.91 1.76 -21.69
C PRO A 181 37.25 3.10 -21.04
N PHE A 182 38.15 3.85 -21.68
CA PHE A 182 38.66 5.11 -21.14
C PHE A 182 37.54 6.13 -20.87
N GLU A 183 36.53 6.20 -21.74
CA GLU A 183 35.38 7.11 -21.56
C GLU A 183 34.59 6.81 -20.29
N ILE A 184 34.36 5.52 -20.00
CA ILE A 184 33.65 5.08 -18.80
C ILE A 184 34.52 5.35 -17.56
N ALA A 185 35.80 5.00 -17.62
CA ALA A 185 36.72 5.24 -16.51
C ALA A 185 36.82 6.74 -16.20
N LYS A 186 36.91 7.59 -17.22
CA LYS A 186 36.93 9.04 -17.06
C LYS A 186 35.74 9.53 -16.26
N GLU A 187 34.52 9.13 -16.63
CA GLU A 187 33.29 9.58 -15.97
C GLU A 187 33.16 9.04 -14.54
N MET A 188 33.45 7.76 -14.32
CA MET A 188 33.37 7.13 -12.99
C MET A 188 34.37 7.74 -12.00
N TYR A 189 35.55 8.15 -12.46
CA TYR A 189 36.60 8.72 -11.63
C TYR A 189 36.70 10.26 -11.67
N MET A 190 35.72 10.96 -12.28
CA MET A 190 35.70 12.42 -12.39
C MET A 190 36.01 13.15 -11.06
N PRO A 191 35.41 12.79 -9.90
CA PRO A 191 35.71 13.48 -8.64
C PRO A 191 37.18 13.36 -8.22
N PHE A 192 37.83 12.23 -8.48
CA PHE A 192 39.23 11.99 -8.15
C PHE A 192 40.16 12.74 -9.10
N LEU A 193 39.86 12.70 -10.40
CA LEU A 193 40.59 13.46 -11.43
C LEU A 193 40.56 14.95 -11.16
N MET A 194 39.39 15.52 -10.81
CA MET A 194 39.26 16.94 -10.49
C MET A 194 40.07 17.34 -9.26
N ARG A 195 40.26 16.43 -8.30
CA ARG A 195 41.07 16.70 -7.11
C ARG A 195 42.56 16.79 -7.45
N GLU A 196 43.10 15.80 -8.17
CA GLU A 196 44.51 15.81 -8.56
C GLU A 196 44.86 16.99 -9.47
N LEU A 197 43.95 17.40 -10.36
CA LEU A 197 44.14 18.55 -11.24
C LEU A 197 44.18 19.89 -10.49
N LYS A 198 43.58 19.98 -9.29
CA LYS A 198 43.64 21.18 -8.45
C LYS A 198 44.85 21.22 -7.51
N GLU A 199 45.39 20.05 -7.16
CA GLU A 199 46.60 19.94 -6.32
C GLU A 199 47.89 20.20 -7.13
N LYS A 200 47.80 20.19 -8.47
CA LYS A 200 48.83 20.68 -9.40
C LYS A 200 48.64 22.16 -9.74
#